data_AF-A0A1A2J245-F1
#
_entry.id   AF-A0A1A2J245-F1
#
_cell.length_a   1.000
_cell.length_b   1.000
_cell.length_c   1.000
_cell.angle_alpha   90.00
_cell.angle_beta   90.00
_cell.angle_gamma   90.00
#
_symmetry.space_group_name_H-M   'P 1'
#
loop_
_entity.id
_entity.type
_entity.pdbx_description
1 polymer ?
#
loop_
_entity_poly.entity_id
_entity_poly.type
_entity_poly.pdbx_seq_one_letter_code
_entity_poly.pdbx_strand_id
1 'polypeptide(L)'
;MKIRLDRTVCDGFGICAKYAPGYFSLDDWGYASLIGDGTVAESDRDAVMRALMDCPVHAIAEIGERTSPAPHPPLTDAEDPAAHLKTEENEAEWGFTR
;
A
#
# COMPACT_ATOMS: atom_id res chain seq x y z
N MET A 1 8.46 -5.96 13.36
CA MET A 1 7.20 -5.53 12.68
C MET A 1 6.30 -6.74 12.44
N LYS A 2 5.02 -6.54 12.13
CA LYS A 2 4.11 -7.62 11.70
C LYS A 2 3.50 -7.26 10.35
N ILE A 3 3.37 -8.23 9.44
CA ILE A 3 2.86 -7.99 8.08
C ILE A 3 1.65 -8.88 7.76
N ARG A 4 0.81 -8.39 6.83
CA ARG A 4 -0.29 -9.13 6.20
C ARG A 4 -0.06 -9.19 4.70
N LEU A 5 -0.46 -10.29 4.08
CA LEU A 5 -0.60 -10.40 2.63
C LEU A 5 -2.09 -10.50 2.29
N ASP A 6 -2.58 -9.60 1.43
CA ASP A 6 -3.91 -9.66 0.87
C ASP A 6 -3.91 -10.45 -0.44
N ARG A 7 -4.33 -11.73 -0.36
CA ARG A 7 -4.36 -12.62 -1.52
C ARG A 7 -5.41 -12.24 -2.56
N THR A 8 -6.38 -11.38 -2.23
CA THR A 8 -7.38 -10.88 -3.19
C THR A 8 -6.84 -9.74 -4.06
N VAL A 9 -5.75 -9.10 -3.62
CA VAL A 9 -5.06 -8.01 -4.34
C VAL A 9 -3.80 -8.52 -5.03
N CYS A 10 -3.17 -9.58 -4.51
CA CYS A 10 -1.98 -10.19 -5.09
C CYS A 10 -2.23 -10.67 -6.53
N ASP A 11 -1.35 -10.25 -7.46
CA ASP A 11 -1.43 -10.59 -8.89
C ASP A 11 -0.16 -11.33 -9.38
N GLY A 12 0.52 -12.04 -8.47
CA GLY A 12 1.57 -13.00 -8.84
C GLY A 12 2.92 -12.44 -9.33
N PHE A 13 3.25 -11.16 -9.07
CA PHE A 13 4.53 -10.56 -9.49
C PHE A 13 5.79 -11.23 -8.91
N GLY A 14 5.69 -11.93 -7.77
CA GLY A 14 6.80 -12.72 -7.19
C GLY A 14 7.97 -11.96 -6.56
N ILE A 15 8.02 -10.62 -6.67
CA ILE A 15 9.12 -9.78 -6.14
C ILE A 15 9.30 -9.94 -4.63
N CYS A 16 8.21 -10.16 -3.89
CA CYS A 16 8.25 -10.35 -2.44
C CYS A 16 9.06 -11.59 -2.02
N ALA A 17 8.88 -12.72 -2.71
CA ALA A 17 9.65 -13.95 -2.47
C ALA A 17 11.12 -13.82 -2.89
N LYS A 18 11.44 -12.93 -3.83
CA LYS A 18 12.84 -12.62 -4.19
C LYS A 18 13.57 -11.88 -3.07
N TYR A 19 12.92 -10.91 -2.42
CA TYR A 19 13.55 -10.16 -1.32
C TYR A 19 13.52 -10.89 0.01
N ALA A 20 12.41 -11.55 0.33
CA ALA A 20 12.18 -12.19 1.63
C ALA A 20 11.62 -13.62 1.48
N PRO A 21 12.42 -14.57 0.93
CA PRO A 21 11.98 -15.95 0.66
C PRO A 21 11.60 -16.74 1.93
N GLY A 22 12.10 -16.34 3.11
CA GLY A 22 11.72 -16.94 4.38
C GLY A 22 10.31 -16.56 4.86
N TYR A 23 9.71 -15.52 4.28
CA TYR A 23 8.40 -14.98 4.68
C TYR A 23 7.33 -15.12 3.60
N PHE A 24 7.74 -15.24 2.34
CA PHE A 24 6.83 -15.39 1.20
C PHE A 24 7.20 -16.63 0.39
N SER A 25 6.24 -17.55 0.25
CA SER A 25 6.31 -18.65 -0.70
C SER A 25 5.46 -18.31 -1.93
N LEU A 26 5.86 -18.80 -3.10
CA LEU A 26 5.02 -18.75 -4.30
C LEU A 26 4.42 -20.13 -4.55
N ASP A 27 3.17 -20.17 -4.96
CA ASP A 27 2.56 -21.41 -5.47
C ASP A 27 2.92 -21.64 -6.95
N ASP A 28 2.40 -22.74 -7.51
CA ASP A 28 2.65 -23.13 -8.91
C ASP A 28 2.14 -22.12 -9.94
N TRP A 29 1.30 -21.17 -9.52
CA TRP A 29 0.71 -20.12 -10.35
C TRP A 29 1.39 -18.77 -10.12
N GLY A 30 2.42 -18.72 -9.26
CA GLY A 30 3.18 -17.51 -8.93
C GLY A 30 2.53 -16.63 -7.87
N TYR A 31 1.38 -17.00 -7.31
CA TYR A 31 0.74 -16.22 -6.26
C TYR A 31 1.48 -16.39 -4.93
N ALA A 32 1.68 -15.27 -4.24
CA ALA A 32 2.33 -15.29 -2.95
C ALA A 32 1.39 -15.83 -1.85
N SER A 33 1.99 -16.54 -0.90
CA SER A 33 1.42 -16.89 0.39
C SER A 33 2.41 -16.51 1.49
N LEU A 34 1.88 -16.09 2.63
CA LEU A 34 2.69 -15.71 3.77
C LEU A 34 3.06 -16.96 4.59
N ILE A 35 4.33 -17.10 4.94
CA ILE A 35 4.85 -18.19 5.76
C ILE A 35 4.72 -17.79 7.23
N GLY A 36 4.04 -18.62 8.03
CA GLY A 36 3.83 -18.34 9.45
C GLY A 36 2.73 -17.30 9.71
N ASP A 37 2.87 -16.53 10.78
CA ASP A 37 1.85 -15.60 11.27
C ASP A 37 2.09 -14.13 10.89
N GLY A 38 3.14 -13.87 10.12
CA GLY A 38 3.53 -12.53 9.67
C GLY A 38 4.43 -11.78 10.64
N THR A 39 4.87 -12.40 11.73
CA THR A 39 5.85 -11.80 12.65
C THR A 39 7.24 -11.84 12.01
N VAL A 40 7.85 -10.66 11.85
CA VAL A 40 9.15 -10.49 11.18
C VAL A 40 10.24 -10.26 12.21
N ALA A 41 11.32 -11.04 12.11
CA ALA A 41 12.52 -10.85 12.93
C ALA A 41 13.21 -9.52 12.58
N GLU A 42 13.80 -8.84 13.56
CA GLU A 42 14.38 -7.51 13.32
C GLU A 42 15.52 -7.54 12.30
N SER A 43 16.26 -8.65 12.20
CA SER A 43 17.32 -8.84 11.18
C SER A 43 16.80 -8.85 9.75
N ASP A 44 15.54 -9.25 9.55
CA ASP A 44 14.94 -9.42 8.22
C ASP A 44 14.04 -8.25 7.84
N ARG A 45 13.92 -7.26 8.74
CA ARG A 45 13.05 -6.09 8.58
C ARG A 45 13.30 -5.37 7.26
N ASP A 46 14.55 -5.12 6.90
CA ASP A 46 14.90 -4.40 5.66
C ASP A 46 14.50 -5.19 4.40
N ALA A 47 14.63 -6.51 4.44
CA ALA A 47 14.26 -7.39 3.34
C ALA A 47 12.74 -7.41 3.13
N VAL A 48 11.98 -7.52 4.23
CA VAL A 48 10.52 -7.49 4.20
C VAL A 48 10.01 -6.10 3.85
N MET A 49 10.65 -5.03 4.32
CA MET A 49 10.29 -3.65 3.95
C MET A 49 10.46 -3.42 2.45
N ARG A 50 11.55 -3.93 1.84
CA ARG A 50 11.68 -3.90 0.38
C ARG A 50 10.58 -4.68 -0.33
N ALA A 51 10.23 -5.87 0.16
CA ALA A 51 9.10 -6.64 -0.39
C ALA A 51 7.77 -5.87 -0.34
N LEU A 52 7.52 -5.12 0.74
CA LEU A 52 6.33 -4.29 0.92
C LEU A 52 6.31 -3.12 -0.07
N MET A 53 7.42 -2.38 -0.18
CA MET A 53 7.50 -1.16 -1.00
C MET A 53 7.55 -1.45 -2.51
N ASP A 54 8.13 -2.59 -2.90
CA ASP A 54 8.30 -2.94 -4.32
C ASP A 54 7.14 -3.78 -4.88
N CYS A 55 6.11 -4.08 -4.08
CA CYS A 55 4.92 -4.79 -4.56
C CYS A 55 4.08 -3.88 -5.46
N PRO A 56 3.97 -4.13 -6.78
CA PRO A 56 3.33 -3.18 -7.71
C PRO A 56 1.83 -2.95 -7.45
N VAL A 57 1.17 -3.95 -6.84
CA VAL A 57 -0.26 -3.94 -6.49
C VAL A 57 -0.48 -3.66 -5.00
N HIS A 58 0.58 -3.38 -4.23
CA HIS A 58 0.53 -3.12 -2.79
C HIS A 58 -0.28 -4.16 -1.99
N ALA A 59 -0.13 -5.44 -2.33
CA ALA A 59 -0.81 -6.54 -1.65
C ALA A 59 -0.28 -6.82 -0.23
N ILE A 60 0.86 -6.23 0.16
CA ILE A 60 1.49 -6.43 1.46
C ILE A 60 1.30 -5.18 2.31
N ALA A 61 0.87 -5.35 3.56
CA ALA A 61 0.70 -4.24 4.50
C ALA A 61 1.36 -4.55 5.84
N GLU A 62 1.95 -3.55 6.47
CA GLU A 62 2.36 -3.62 7.87
C GLU A 62 1.11 -3.51 8.77
N ILE A 63 1.00 -4.42 9.73
CA ILE A 63 -0.01 -4.36 10.79
C ILE A 63 0.66 -3.74 12.01
N GLY A 64 0.38 -2.46 12.25
CA GLY A 64 0.72 -1.78 13.50
C GLY A 64 -0.41 -1.81 14.52
N GLU A 65 -0.12 -1.38 15.75
CA GLU A 65 -1.16 -0.94 16.68
C GLU A 65 -1.96 0.18 16.00
N ARG A 66 -3.29 0.17 16.12
CA ARG A 66 -4.10 1.33 15.67
C ARG A 66 -3.70 2.52 16.54
N THR A 67 -2.78 3.34 16.07
CA THR A 67 -2.58 4.66 16.65
C THR A 67 -3.89 5.40 16.41
N SER A 68 -4.58 5.81 17.48
CA SER A 68 -5.71 6.72 17.32
C SER A 68 -5.19 7.91 16.51
N PRO A 69 -5.85 8.27 15.39
CA PRO A 69 -5.42 9.45 14.65
C PRO A 69 -5.33 10.59 15.66
N ALA A 70 -4.18 11.28 15.66
CA ALA A 70 -4.02 12.49 16.47
C ALA A 70 -5.24 13.39 16.19
N PRO A 71 -5.77 14.10 17.20
CA PRO A 71 -6.85 15.05 16.97
C PRO A 71 -6.47 15.92 15.78
N HIS A 72 -7.27 15.84 14.71
CA HIS A 72 -7.10 16.77 13.60
C HIS A 72 -7.25 18.17 14.22
N PRO A 73 -6.36 19.12 13.88
CA PRO A 73 -6.61 20.50 14.25
C PRO A 73 -8.04 20.86 13.84
N PRO A 74 -8.81 21.58 14.68
CA PRO A 74 -10.10 22.09 14.22
C PRO A 74 -9.86 22.82 12.89
N LEU A 75 -10.73 22.61 11.91
CA LEU A 75 -10.74 23.40 10.69
C LEU A 75 -11.02 24.85 11.14
N THR A 76 -9.97 25.65 11.29
CA THR A 76 -10.05 27.01 11.86
C THR A 76 -10.50 28.04 10.86
N ASP A 77 -10.55 27.67 9.58
CA ASP A 77 -10.86 28.59 8.51
C ASP A 77 -12.32 28.36 8.10
N ALA A 78 -13.17 29.36 8.35
CA ALA A 78 -14.53 29.41 7.85
C ALA A 78 -14.58 29.61 6.32
N GLU A 79 -13.42 29.71 5.68
CA GLU A 79 -13.27 29.83 4.24
C GLU A 79 -13.33 28.44 3.62
N ASP A 80 -14.34 28.25 2.76
CA ASP A 80 -14.47 27.05 1.94
C ASP A 80 -13.24 26.95 1.02
N PRO A 81 -12.37 25.93 1.16
CA PRO A 81 -11.21 25.76 0.28
C PRO A 81 -11.61 25.61 -1.19
N ALA A 82 -12.86 25.26 -1.48
CA ALA A 82 -13.40 25.24 -2.83
C ALA A 82 -13.68 26.64 -3.41
N ALA A 83 -13.79 27.69 -2.59
CA ALA A 83 -14.08 29.05 -3.04
C ALA A 83 -12.98 29.66 -3.91
N HIS A 84 -11.75 29.14 -3.82
CA HIS A 84 -10.62 29.57 -4.64
C HIS A 84 -10.25 28.57 -5.74
N LEU A 85 -10.98 27.47 -5.87
CA LEU A 85 -10.78 26.52 -6.97
C LEU A 85 -11.31 27.15 -8.25
N LYS A 86 -10.39 27.46 -9.17
CA LYS A 86 -10.73 27.92 -10.51
C LYS A 86 -11.14 26.74 -11.40
N THR A 87 -12.33 26.19 -11.15
CA THR A 87 -12.85 25.00 -11.84
C THR A 87 -12.96 25.18 -13.36
N GLU A 88 -13.14 26.41 -13.81
CA GLU A 88 -13.22 26.79 -15.23
C GLU A 88 -11.86 26.90 -15.95
N GLU A 89 -10.74 26.97 -15.23
CA GLU A 89 -9.39 26.94 -15.85
C GLU A 89 -8.85 25.50 -16.00
N ASN A 90 -9.48 24.52 -15.37
CA ASN A 90 -9.12 23.09 -15.43
C ASN A 90 -10.21 22.26 -16.13
N GLU A 91 -10.87 22.84 -17.13
CA GLU A 91 -11.63 22.04 -18.08
C GLU A 91 -10.62 21.20 -18.86
N ALA A 92 -10.42 19.95 -18.44
CA ALA A 92 -9.88 18.95 -19.34
C ALA A 92 -10.76 18.98 -20.60
N GLU A 93 -10.19 19.43 -21.72
CA GLU A 93 -10.88 19.38 -23.02
C GLU A 93 -11.12 17.91 -23.37
N TRP A 94 -12.27 17.36 -22.98
CA TRP A 94 -12.73 16.02 -23.37
C TRP A 94 -13.24 15.99 -24.82
N GLY A 95 -12.75 16.90 -25.65
CA GLY A 95 -13.02 16.94 -27.07
C GLY A 95 -11.96 16.14 -27.82
N PHE A 96 -12.19 14.85 -28.03
CA PHE A 96 -12.13 14.21 -29.35
C PHE A 96 -12.42 12.72 -29.21
N THR A 97 -13.71 12.40 -29.09
CA THR A 97 -14.24 11.21 -29.75
C THR A 97 -14.36 11.53 -31.24
N ARG A 98 -13.46 11.01 -32.07
CA ARG A 98 -13.80 10.41 -33.36
C ARG A 98 -12.70 9.47 -33.83
#